data_AF-A0A1G8HU41-F1
#
_entry.id   AF-A0A1G8HU41-F1
#
_cell.length_a   1.000
_cell.length_b   1.000
_cell.length_c   1.000
_cell.angle_alpha   90.00
_cell.angle_beta   90.00
_cell.angle_gamma   90.00
#
_symmetry.space_group_name_H-M   'P 1'
#
loop_
_entity.id
_entity.type
_entity.pdbx_description
1 polymer ?
#
loop_
_entity_poly.entity_id
_entity_poly.type
_entity_poly.pdbx_seq_one_letter_code
_entity_poly.pdbx_strand_id
1 'polypeptide(L)'
;MTVKTLMYNERVFSNLTSDAAVSFGIPDSVYNEALSNQEWMDIRSKRDGLIEDTDSTYLRHQRELRLGKLVDDADNPTTLSSAQLTELDTYVQALADIPQSYASPDDVVWPKKPSI
;
A
#
# COMPACT_ATOMS: atom_id res chain seq x y z
N MET A 1 7.85 -18.10 -10.72
CA MET A 1 7.31 -17.39 -9.54
C MET A 1 7.08 -18.42 -8.44
N THR A 2 7.10 -18.03 -7.16
CA THR A 2 6.90 -18.96 -6.04
C THR A 2 5.85 -18.43 -5.07
N VAL A 3 5.01 -19.33 -4.57
CA VAL A 3 4.05 -19.05 -3.49
C VAL A 3 4.76 -19.30 -2.16
N LYS A 4 4.89 -18.26 -1.34
CA LYS A 4 5.54 -18.26 -0.02
C LYS A 4 4.87 -19.29 0.90
N THR A 5 3.55 -19.35 0.91
CA THR A 5 2.77 -20.29 1.73
C THR A 5 1.45 -20.65 1.06
N LEU A 6 1.12 -21.95 1.02
CA LEU A 6 -0.15 -22.47 0.49
C LEU A 6 -0.65 -23.63 1.36
N MET A 7 -1.91 -23.60 1.78
CA MET A 7 -2.56 -24.73 2.44
C MET A 7 -3.46 -25.46 1.43
N TYR A 8 -3.26 -26.77 1.27
CA TYR A 8 -4.07 -27.62 0.40
C TYR A 8 -4.18 -29.03 0.98
N ASN A 9 -5.39 -29.57 1.06
CA ASN A 9 -5.68 -30.89 1.65
C ASN A 9 -5.01 -31.10 3.03
N GLU A 10 -5.21 -30.15 3.95
CA GLU A 10 -4.66 -30.17 5.32
C GLU A 10 -3.12 -30.15 5.40
N ARG A 11 -2.43 -29.93 4.27
CA ARG A 11 -0.97 -29.79 4.21
C ARG A 11 -0.58 -28.35 3.91
N VAL A 12 0.49 -27.89 4.56
CA VAL A 12 1.07 -26.57 4.32
C VAL A 12 2.33 -26.73 3.47
N PHE A 13 2.39 -26.00 2.37
CA PHE A 13 3.53 -25.92 1.46
C PHE A 13 4.18 -24.55 1.62
N SER A 14 5.50 -24.51 1.57
CA SER A 14 6.28 -23.27 1.62
C SER A 14 7.21 -23.16 0.41
N ASN A 15 7.40 -21.94 -0.08
CA ASN A 15 8.22 -21.64 -1.26
C ASN A 15 7.91 -22.52 -2.48
N LEU A 16 6.62 -22.72 -2.76
CA LEU A 16 6.13 -23.66 -3.76
C LEU A 16 6.25 -23.08 -5.18
N THR A 17 6.96 -23.78 -6.08
CA THR A 17 6.99 -23.48 -7.51
C THR A 17 5.79 -24.12 -8.22
N SER A 18 5.44 -23.61 -9.42
CA SER A 18 4.37 -24.20 -10.24
C SER A 18 4.64 -25.68 -10.57
N ASP A 19 5.87 -26.03 -10.98
CA ASP A 19 6.25 -27.43 -11.27
C ASP A 19 6.10 -28.36 -10.05
N ALA A 20 6.45 -27.86 -8.87
CA ALA A 20 6.26 -28.59 -7.63
C ALA A 20 4.77 -28.74 -7.28
N ALA A 21 3.96 -27.70 -7.52
CA ALA A 21 2.52 -27.74 -7.31
C ALA A 21 1.86 -28.87 -8.13
N VAL A 22 2.21 -28.97 -9.41
CA VAL A 22 1.75 -30.06 -10.30
C VAL A 22 2.17 -31.43 -9.74
N SER A 23 3.42 -31.55 -9.28
CA SER A 23 3.94 -32.80 -8.70
C SER A 23 3.20 -33.23 -7.43
N PHE A 24 2.67 -32.27 -6.66
CA PHE A 24 1.84 -32.53 -5.47
C PHE A 24 0.34 -32.69 -5.78
N GLY A 25 -0.05 -32.65 -7.06
CA GLY A 25 -1.44 -32.73 -7.48
C GLY A 25 -2.28 -31.51 -7.10
N ILE A 26 -1.64 -30.36 -6.85
CA ILE A 26 -2.31 -29.10 -6.58
C ILE A 26 -2.82 -28.54 -7.91
N PRO A 27 -4.13 -28.25 -8.04
CA PRO A 27 -4.66 -27.66 -9.27
C PRO A 27 -4.05 -26.28 -9.57
N ASP A 28 -3.84 -25.98 -10.86
CA ASP A 28 -3.32 -24.67 -11.30
C ASP A 28 -4.19 -23.50 -10.81
N SER A 29 -5.51 -23.69 -10.73
CA SER A 29 -6.42 -22.66 -10.20
C SER A 29 -6.10 -22.29 -8.75
N VAL A 30 -5.85 -23.29 -7.90
CA VAL A 30 -5.49 -23.08 -6.49
C VAL A 30 -4.12 -22.42 -6.37
N TYR A 31 -3.16 -22.84 -7.19
CA TYR A 31 -1.83 -22.24 -7.22
C TYR A 31 -1.88 -20.77 -7.65
N ASN A 32 -2.61 -20.47 -8.73
CA ASN A 32 -2.73 -19.11 -9.27
C ASN A 32 -3.52 -18.19 -8.34
N GLU A 33 -4.56 -18.68 -7.67
CA GLU A 33 -5.28 -17.93 -6.64
C GLU A 33 -4.36 -17.58 -5.47
N ALA A 34 -3.56 -18.54 -5.00
CA ALA A 34 -2.59 -18.31 -3.93
C ALA A 34 -1.51 -17.30 -4.33
N LEU A 35 -1.04 -17.37 -5.57
CA LEU A 35 -0.08 -16.41 -6.12
C LEU A 35 -0.67 -15.00 -6.18
N SER A 36 -1.88 -14.86 -6.72
CA SER A 36 -2.58 -13.57 -6.81
C SER A 36 -2.83 -12.98 -5.42
N ASN A 37 -3.27 -13.80 -4.46
CA ASN A 37 -3.45 -13.37 -3.08
C ASN A 37 -2.15 -12.87 -2.45
N GLN A 38 -1.03 -13.55 -2.71
CA GLN A 38 0.29 -13.10 -2.24
C GLN A 38 0.68 -11.75 -2.84
N GLU A 39 0.48 -11.54 -4.13
CA GLU A 39 0.78 -10.28 -4.79
C GLU A 39 -0.07 -9.14 -4.21
N TRP A 40 -1.36 -9.39 -3.97
CA TRP A 40 -2.24 -8.43 -3.29
C TRP A 40 -1.80 -8.13 -1.86
N MET A 41 -1.31 -9.11 -1.13
CA MET A 41 -0.73 -8.88 0.20
C MET A 41 0.51 -8.00 0.13
N ASP A 42 1.40 -8.26 -0.83
CA ASP A 42 2.62 -7.46 -1.03
C ASP A 42 2.26 -6.01 -1.44
N ILE A 43 1.24 -5.81 -2.27
CA ILE A 43 0.70 -4.48 -2.62
C ILE A 43 0.14 -3.77 -1.38
N ARG A 44 -0.71 -4.44 -0.58
CA ARG A 44 -1.27 -3.82 0.64
C ARG A 44 -0.17 -3.44 1.62
N SER A 45 0.83 -4.30 1.80
CA SER A 45 1.99 -4.02 2.65
C SER A 45 2.73 -2.76 2.19
N LYS A 46 3.00 -2.63 0.88
CA LYS A 46 3.62 -1.42 0.31
C LYS A 46 2.74 -0.18 0.49
N ARG A 47 1.42 -0.31 0.25
CA ARG A 47 0.46 0.79 0.45
C ARG A 47 0.49 1.28 1.89
N ASP A 48 0.41 0.37 2.85
CA ASP A 48 0.36 0.69 4.26
C ASP A 48 1.64 1.42 4.70
N GLY A 49 2.81 0.97 4.23
CA GLY A 49 4.08 1.68 4.46
C GLY A 49 4.11 3.09 3.86
N LEU A 50 3.56 3.29 2.66
CA LEU A 50 3.51 4.62 2.02
C LEU A 50 2.54 5.59 2.73
N ILE A 51 1.45 5.07 3.30
CA ILE A 51 0.53 5.85 4.14
C ILE A 51 1.22 6.22 5.45
N GLU A 52 1.85 5.25 6.11
CA GLU A 52 2.61 5.45 7.36
C GLU A 52 3.73 6.49 7.19
N ASP A 53 4.47 6.44 6.07
CA ASP A 53 5.50 7.43 5.73
C ASP A 53 4.95 8.87 5.68
N THR A 54 3.65 9.03 5.41
CA THR A 54 2.97 10.33 5.32
C THR A 54 2.48 10.81 6.68
N ASP A 55 2.19 9.91 7.63
CA ASP A 55 1.67 10.25 8.96
C ASP A 55 2.59 11.19 9.74
N SER A 56 3.90 11.00 9.64
CA SER A 56 4.88 11.89 10.29
C SER A 56 4.71 13.36 9.90
N THR A 57 4.30 13.60 8.67
CA THR A 57 4.08 14.93 8.11
C THR A 57 2.78 15.55 8.64
N TYR A 58 1.69 14.78 8.71
CA TYR A 58 0.44 15.21 9.35
C TYR A 58 0.63 15.51 10.84
N LEU A 59 1.33 14.63 11.56
CA LEU A 59 1.60 14.81 12.98
C LEU A 59 2.45 16.05 13.26
N ARG A 60 3.43 16.35 12.39
CA ARG A 60 4.19 17.60 12.45
C ARG A 60 3.27 18.80 12.26
N HIS A 61 2.46 18.82 11.21
CA HIS A 61 1.53 19.90 10.92
C HIS A 61 0.55 20.12 12.09
N GLN A 62 -0.05 19.06 12.62
CA GLN A 62 -0.97 19.15 13.76
C GLN A 62 -0.26 19.70 15.02
N ARG A 63 1.00 19.33 15.25
CA ARG A 63 1.79 19.89 16.35
C ARG A 63 2.02 21.38 16.18
N GLU A 64 2.29 21.84 14.96
CA GLU A 64 2.49 23.26 14.66
C GLU A 64 1.22 24.08 14.94
N LEU A 65 0.05 23.57 14.52
CA LEU A 65 -1.24 24.19 14.85
C LEU A 65 -1.43 24.33 16.37
N ARG A 66 -1.11 23.28 17.14
CA ARG A 66 -1.18 23.32 18.61
C ARG A 66 -0.20 24.32 19.25
N LEU A 67 0.88 24.66 18.55
CA LEU A 67 1.85 25.68 18.98
C LEU A 67 1.46 27.10 18.57
N GLY A 68 0.28 27.28 17.97
CA GLY A 68 -0.24 28.59 17.56
C GLY A 68 0.26 29.07 16.20
N LYS A 69 0.88 28.20 15.40
CA LYS A 69 1.10 28.47 13.97
C LYS A 69 -0.22 28.38 13.22
N LEU A 70 -0.34 29.15 12.15
CA LEU A 70 -1.54 29.23 11.32
C LEU A 70 -1.21 28.77 9.90
N VAL A 71 -2.16 28.13 9.23
CA VAL A 71 -1.98 27.70 7.84
C VAL A 71 -2.07 28.93 6.93
N ASP A 72 -1.18 29.03 5.96
CA ASP A 72 -1.09 30.12 4.98
C ASP A 72 -0.94 31.53 5.59
N ASP A 73 -0.51 31.61 6.84
CA ASP A 73 -0.26 32.88 7.51
C ASP A 73 1.06 33.51 7.04
N ALA A 74 1.08 34.84 6.91
CA ALA A 74 2.24 35.55 6.40
C ALA A 74 3.41 35.61 7.40
N ASP A 75 3.11 35.63 8.71
CA ASP A 75 4.08 35.93 9.76
C ASP A 75 4.48 34.67 10.55
N ASN A 76 3.56 33.72 10.73
CA ASN A 76 3.76 32.50 11.50
C ASN A 76 3.13 31.25 10.84
N PRO A 77 3.56 30.87 9.62
CA PRO A 77 2.99 29.74 8.90
C PRO A 77 3.34 28.38 9.52
N THR A 78 2.44 27.42 9.34
CA THR A 78 2.78 25.99 9.41
C THR A 78 3.76 25.60 8.30
N THR A 79 4.47 24.49 8.47
CA THR A 79 5.40 23.98 7.44
C THR A 79 4.67 23.60 6.14
N LEU A 80 3.40 23.21 6.24
CA LEU A 80 2.56 22.92 5.08
C LEU A 80 1.54 24.03 4.86
N SER A 81 1.37 24.42 3.60
CA SER A 81 0.24 25.23 3.12
C SER A 81 -1.02 24.39 2.94
N SER A 82 -2.17 25.05 2.80
CA SER A 82 -3.44 24.37 2.47
C SER A 82 -3.38 23.61 1.14
N ALA A 83 -2.68 24.16 0.14
CA ALA A 83 -2.47 23.52 -1.14
C ALA A 83 -1.66 22.22 -1.00
N GLN A 84 -0.57 22.25 -0.22
CA GLN A 84 0.26 21.07 0.03
C GLN A 84 -0.47 20.00 0.84
N LEU A 85 -1.33 20.38 1.79
CA LEU A 85 -2.20 19.44 2.50
C LEU A 85 -3.18 18.76 1.53
N THR A 86 -3.78 19.53 0.63
CA THR A 86 -4.71 18.98 -0.38
C THR A 86 -4.02 17.97 -1.30
N GLU A 87 -2.77 18.26 -1.71
CA GLU A 87 -1.97 17.32 -2.52
C GLU A 87 -1.65 16.02 -1.75
N LEU A 88 -1.29 16.14 -0.46
CA LEU A 88 -1.06 14.99 0.41
C LEU A 88 -2.33 14.15 0.61
N ASP A 89 -3.47 14.78 0.88
CA ASP A 89 -4.75 14.10 1.08
C ASP A 89 -5.13 13.32 -0.19
N THR A 90 -4.97 13.95 -1.35
CA THR A 90 -5.21 13.33 -2.66
C THR A 90 -4.29 12.12 -2.87
N TYR A 91 -3.02 12.24 -2.51
CA TYR A 91 -2.05 11.15 -2.59
C TYR A 91 -2.40 9.97 -1.67
N VAL A 92 -2.74 10.24 -0.40
CA VAL A 92 -3.11 9.20 0.56
C VAL A 92 -4.41 8.50 0.17
N GLN A 93 -5.40 9.26 -0.32
CA GLN A 93 -6.64 8.67 -0.83
C GLN A 93 -6.37 7.77 -2.04
N ALA A 94 -5.56 8.24 -3.00
CA ALA A 94 -5.18 7.42 -4.15
C ALA A 94 -4.46 6.12 -3.76
N LEU A 95 -3.64 6.14 -2.69
CA LEU A 95 -3.05 4.92 -2.13
C LEU A 95 -4.10 4.00 -1.52
N ALA A 96 -4.99 4.54 -0.70
CA ALA A 96 -6.05 3.77 -0.02
C ALA A 96 -6.95 3.04 -1.02
N ASP A 97 -7.20 3.66 -2.18
CA ASP A 97 -8.08 3.14 -3.23
C ASP A 97 -7.45 2.04 -4.10
N ILE A 98 -6.13 1.79 -4.01
CA ILE A 98 -5.43 0.80 -4.87
C ILE A 98 -6.12 -0.57 -4.84
N PRO A 99 -6.40 -1.22 -3.69
CA PRO A 99 -6.94 -2.58 -3.72
C PRO A 99 -8.38 -2.70 -4.25
N GLN A 100 -9.10 -1.57 -4.40
CA GLN A 100 -10.46 -1.53 -4.93
C GLN A 100 -10.51 -1.04 -6.39
N SER A 101 -9.44 -0.40 -6.87
CA SER A 101 -9.40 0.25 -8.18
C SER A 101 -8.87 -0.66 -9.30
N TYR A 102 -8.24 -1.78 -8.96
CA TYR A 102 -7.61 -2.68 -9.92
C TYR A 102 -8.15 -4.10 -9.78
N ALA A 103 -8.37 -4.76 -10.92
CA ALA A 103 -8.79 -6.16 -10.99
C ALA A 103 -7.60 -7.13 -10.90
N SER A 104 -6.40 -6.67 -11.26
CA SER A 104 -5.16 -7.45 -11.25
C SER A 104 -4.05 -6.72 -10.47
N PRO A 105 -3.23 -7.44 -9.69
CA PRO A 105 -2.02 -6.89 -9.06
C PRO A 105 -1.05 -6.23 -10.05
N ASP A 106 -0.88 -6.82 -11.23
CA ASP A 106 0.08 -6.36 -12.25
C ASP A 106 -0.31 -5.02 -12.88
N ASP A 107 -1.59 -4.65 -12.81
CA ASP A 107 -2.11 -3.40 -13.38
C ASP A 107 -1.95 -2.21 -12.43
N VAL A 108 -1.49 -2.44 -11.18
CA VAL A 108 -1.42 -1.38 -10.16
C VAL A 108 -0.43 -0.29 -10.54
N VAL A 109 -0.96 0.91 -10.75
CA VAL A 109 -0.17 2.14 -10.89
C VAL A 109 -0.15 2.89 -9.57
N TRP A 110 1.06 3.16 -9.07
CA TRP A 110 1.27 3.89 -7.82
C TRP A 110 1.18 5.39 -8.02
N PRO A 111 0.43 6.14 -7.17
CA PRO A 111 0.40 7.59 -7.25
C PRO A 111 1.78 8.17 -6.94
N LYS A 112 2.12 9.28 -7.59
CA LYS A 112 3.38 9.98 -7.34
C LYS A 112 3.29 10.76 -6.02
N LYS A 113 4.27 10.56 -5.13
CA LYS A 113 4.36 11.32 -3.87
C LYS A 113 4.53 12.83 -4.16
N PRO A 114 3.75 13.71 -3.51
CA PRO A 114 3.90 15.16 -3.60
C PRO A 114 5.29 15.62 -3.15
N SER A 115 5.78 16.72 -3.70
CA SER A 115 7.04 17.36 -3.29
C SER A 115 6.71 18.51 -2.34
N ILE A 116 6.82 18.22 -1.04
CA ILE A 116 6.40 19.06 0.08
C ILE A 116 7.58 19.42 0.99
#